data_AF-A0A535E6R2-F1
#
_entry.id   AF-A0A535E6R2-F1
#
_cell.length_a   1.000
_cell.length_b   1.000
_cell.length_c   1.000
_cell.angle_alpha   90.00
_cell.angle_beta   90.00
_cell.angle_gamma   90.00
#
_symmetry.space_group_name_H-M   'P 1'
#
loop_
_entity.id
_entity.type
_entity.pdbx_description
1 polymer ?
#
loop_
_entity_poly.entity_id
_entity_poly.type
_entity_poly.pdbx_seq_one_letter_code
_entity_poly.pdbx_strand_id
1 'polypeptide(L)'
;MSVRLWDYHRLLSDFDQLQALRPYYDFTDVDVDRYAIGGREVPIMLSARELNTASLLQQTWVNRHLQFTHGFGAVMTPVGGVAAEGRPQFLVKDIPPQGEPKIDEPRIYYGELTNDYVIVNSAAEEFDYPQEGTDARTRYSGKGGVGISSLWDRLLFTLRFGETNLIFSDQIQSASRILFHRNISEREKLIAPFLEYDKDPYLVVADGKLWWINDAYTVGNRYPYSERFNALVPGGTRVADGDLNYIRNSVKVVTNAYDGSVSYYVVDETDPVVRNLRAIYPSLFKSLAEMPQSLKDHLRYPEDLFSIQAKTFAIYHMTDVNSFYNRGDAWLIANEVQEQGQAKAPIEPYYVTTRLPGSDRKEFILFVPMTPAGGVRDNMVAWIAGRADAPDYGKLRVLRLPQDSQISGPLQTEGRIDADATIKQQLSLLCPQGGGSQCFRGNLLVLPVGNSFVYVEGLFVQATQSKIPELQRVILATQGRVVMAPTFVAALDALFGAGTTPTTPTQPPVTTPPPTAGVIADLVKAASDHYQQAQDALKRSDFAEYGRLLKLLEDDLAKLRAATGQ
;
A
#
# COMPACT_ATOMS: atom_id res chain seq x y z
N MET A 1 -11.90 7.60 -9.49
CA MET A 1 -10.95 7.68 -8.36
C MET A 1 -10.88 6.28 -7.78
N SER A 2 -9.70 5.69 -7.62
CA SER A 2 -9.57 4.43 -6.89
C SER A 2 -9.35 4.79 -5.43
N VAL A 3 -10.15 4.23 -4.52
CA VAL A 3 -10.02 4.44 -3.08
C VAL A 3 -9.77 3.09 -2.45
N ARG A 4 -8.86 3.04 -1.47
CA ARG A 4 -8.60 1.82 -0.70
C ARG A 4 -9.83 1.52 0.16
N LEU A 5 -10.48 0.41 -0.12
CA LEU A 5 -11.63 -0.11 0.63
C LEU A 5 -11.24 -1.31 1.49
N TRP A 6 -10.19 -2.03 1.10
CA TRP A 6 -9.67 -3.18 1.82
C TRP A 6 -8.81 -2.73 3.00
N ASP A 7 -9.07 -3.35 4.16
CA ASP A 7 -8.13 -3.36 5.28
C ASP A 7 -7.11 -4.49 5.07
N TYR A 8 -5.86 -4.24 5.40
CA TYR A 8 -4.77 -5.18 5.15
C TYR A 8 -4.89 -6.45 6.00
N HIS A 9 -5.33 -6.35 7.27
CA HIS A 9 -5.54 -7.54 8.11
C HIS A 9 -6.69 -8.41 7.61
N ARG A 10 -7.81 -7.80 7.18
CA ARG A 10 -8.94 -8.56 6.63
C ARG A 10 -8.60 -9.19 5.29
N LEU A 11 -7.91 -8.44 4.43
CA LEU A 11 -7.50 -8.92 3.11
C LEU A 11 -6.50 -10.09 3.22
N LEU A 12 -5.62 -10.09 4.23
CA LEU A 12 -4.71 -11.20 4.50
C LEU A 12 -5.48 -12.51 4.74
N SER A 13 -6.54 -12.45 5.57
CA SER A 13 -7.42 -13.61 5.82
C SER A 13 -8.10 -14.10 4.54
N ASP A 14 -8.50 -13.19 3.65
CA ASP A 14 -9.05 -13.58 2.34
C ASP A 14 -8.01 -14.24 1.45
N PHE A 15 -6.76 -13.75 1.44
CA PHE A 15 -5.66 -14.38 0.70
C PHE A 15 -5.39 -15.79 1.21
N ASP A 16 -5.29 -15.98 2.52
CA ASP A 16 -5.10 -17.30 3.13
C ASP A 16 -6.23 -18.26 2.76
N GLN A 17 -7.50 -17.84 2.91
CA GLN A 17 -8.63 -18.74 2.69
C GLN A 17 -8.91 -19.02 1.20
N LEU A 18 -8.72 -18.03 0.33
CA LEU A 18 -9.11 -18.13 -1.09
C LEU A 18 -7.94 -18.48 -2.01
N GLN A 19 -6.70 -18.19 -1.61
CA GLN A 19 -5.54 -18.19 -2.50
C GLN A 19 -4.29 -18.90 -1.96
N ALA A 20 -4.28 -19.37 -0.72
CA ALA A 20 -3.22 -20.30 -0.27
C ALA A 20 -3.31 -21.61 -1.07
N LEU A 21 -4.53 -22.08 -1.32
CA LEU A 21 -4.91 -23.30 -2.06
C LEU A 21 -4.37 -24.62 -1.48
N ARG A 22 -3.34 -24.58 -0.64
CA ARG A 22 -2.67 -25.70 0.00
C ARG A 22 -2.24 -25.30 1.42
N PRO A 23 -2.23 -26.25 2.38
CA PRO A 23 -1.98 -25.94 3.78
C PRO A 23 -0.55 -25.53 4.11
N TYR A 24 0.40 -25.71 3.18
CA TYR A 24 1.81 -25.35 3.36
C TYR A 24 2.18 -24.01 2.74
N TYR A 25 1.21 -23.31 2.13
CA TYR A 25 1.40 -21.94 1.68
C TYR A 25 0.71 -21.00 2.63
N ASP A 26 1.44 -19.97 3.07
CA ASP A 26 0.96 -18.92 3.94
C ASP A 26 1.30 -17.55 3.32
N PHE A 27 0.54 -16.54 3.71
CA PHE A 27 0.83 -15.14 3.44
C PHE A 27 1.23 -14.46 4.76
N THR A 28 2.34 -13.72 4.77
CA THR A 28 2.86 -13.09 5.99
C THR A 28 2.15 -11.79 6.31
N ASP A 29 1.97 -10.95 5.30
CA ASP A 29 1.49 -9.58 5.39
C ASP A 29 0.80 -9.14 4.07
N VAL A 30 0.34 -7.88 4.00
CA VAL A 30 -0.21 -7.32 2.77
C VAL A 30 0.33 -5.92 2.54
N ASP A 31 1.13 -5.79 1.49
CA ASP A 31 1.72 -4.54 1.05
C ASP A 31 0.78 -3.70 0.19
N VAL A 32 1.02 -2.39 0.16
CA VAL A 32 0.38 -1.45 -0.77
C VAL A 32 1.42 -0.89 -1.74
N ASP A 33 1.11 -0.95 -3.03
CA ASP A 33 1.95 -0.43 -4.10
C ASP A 33 1.09 0.06 -5.29
N ARG A 34 1.71 0.48 -6.38
CA ARG A 34 1.06 0.95 -7.61
C ARG A 34 1.75 0.40 -8.85
N TYR A 35 0.93 -0.04 -9.80
CA TYR A 35 1.39 -0.67 -11.05
C TYR A 35 0.77 0.02 -12.25
N ALA A 36 1.53 0.13 -13.34
CA ALA A 36 1.03 0.61 -14.62
C ALA A 36 0.33 -0.53 -15.38
N ILE A 37 -1.00 -0.63 -15.25
CA ILE A 37 -1.83 -1.66 -15.92
C ILE A 37 -2.72 -0.99 -16.96
N GLY A 38 -2.60 -1.41 -18.22
CA GLY A 38 -3.40 -0.84 -19.32
C GLY A 38 -3.15 0.66 -19.54
N GLY A 39 -1.92 1.13 -19.31
CA GLY A 39 -1.53 2.54 -19.44
C GLY A 39 -2.07 3.45 -18.33
N ARG A 40 -2.60 2.88 -17.24
CA ARG A 40 -3.09 3.62 -16.07
C ARG A 40 -2.40 3.09 -14.82
N GLU A 41 -2.06 4.00 -13.92
CA GLU A 41 -1.60 3.62 -12.60
C GLU A 41 -2.78 3.08 -11.78
N VAL A 42 -2.63 1.85 -11.29
CA VAL A 42 -3.59 1.14 -10.47
C VAL A 42 -2.91 0.87 -9.12
N PRO A 43 -3.45 1.43 -8.01
CA PRO A 43 -2.99 1.05 -6.68
C PRO A 43 -3.44 -0.37 -6.36
N ILE A 44 -2.52 -1.19 -5.88
CA ILE A 44 -2.67 -2.62 -5.63
C ILE A 44 -2.27 -2.92 -4.19
N MET A 45 -2.98 -3.88 -3.60
CA MET A 45 -2.57 -4.59 -2.41
C MET A 45 -2.08 -5.99 -2.81
N LEU A 46 -0.93 -6.41 -2.31
CA LEU A 46 -0.33 -7.69 -2.69
C LEU A 46 0.33 -8.41 -1.53
N SER A 47 0.52 -9.72 -1.68
CA SER A 47 1.25 -10.55 -0.74
C SER A 47 1.98 -11.69 -1.43
N ALA A 48 3.14 -12.08 -0.89
CA ALA A 48 3.92 -13.21 -1.34
C ALA A 48 3.29 -14.52 -0.87
N ARG A 49 3.13 -15.50 -1.77
CA ARG A 49 2.72 -16.85 -1.37
C ARG A 49 3.95 -17.64 -0.94
N GLU A 50 4.25 -17.64 0.35
CA GLU A 50 5.45 -18.26 0.90
C GLU A 50 5.22 -19.68 1.41
N LEU A 51 6.28 -20.48 1.40
CA LEU A 51 6.24 -21.85 1.91
C LEU A 51 6.47 -21.86 3.42
N ASN A 52 5.46 -22.28 4.18
CA ASN A 52 5.59 -22.60 5.59
C ASN A 52 5.91 -24.09 5.78
N THR A 53 7.19 -24.38 6.03
CA THR A 53 7.67 -25.76 6.24
C THR A 53 7.05 -26.40 7.47
N ALA A 54 6.65 -25.64 8.49
CA ALA A 54 6.03 -26.18 9.71
C ALA A 54 4.61 -26.74 9.46
N SER A 55 3.95 -26.29 8.41
CA SER A 55 2.61 -26.73 8.03
C SER A 55 2.60 -27.97 7.11
N LEU A 56 3.77 -28.52 6.77
CA LEU A 56 3.86 -29.78 6.04
C LEU A 56 3.29 -30.94 6.89
N LEU A 57 2.41 -31.73 6.29
CA LEU A 57 1.80 -32.91 6.93
C LEU A 57 2.83 -33.99 7.29
N GLN A 58 3.94 -34.06 6.54
CA GLN A 58 5.02 -35.03 6.72
C GLN A 58 6.36 -34.28 6.77
N GLN A 59 6.94 -34.22 7.96
CA GLN A 59 8.14 -33.45 8.30
C GLN A 59 9.45 -34.23 8.07
N THR A 60 9.50 -35.09 7.04
CA THR A 60 10.73 -35.85 6.74
C THR A 60 11.83 -34.91 6.23
N TRP A 61 13.09 -35.30 6.42
CA TRP A 61 14.23 -34.53 5.93
C TRP A 61 14.14 -34.28 4.42
N VAL A 62 13.73 -35.29 3.65
CA VAL A 62 13.50 -35.18 2.19
C VAL A 62 12.43 -34.14 1.87
N ASN A 63 11.30 -34.14 2.59
CA ASN A 63 10.24 -33.18 2.32
C ASN A 63 10.69 -31.74 2.64
N ARG A 64 11.29 -31.53 3.81
CA ARG A 64 11.69 -30.20 4.29
C ARG A 64 12.84 -29.59 3.50
N HIS A 65 13.79 -30.42 3.04
CA HIS A 65 15.06 -29.93 2.52
C HIS A 65 15.29 -30.24 1.04
N LEU A 66 14.54 -31.16 0.42
CA LEU A 66 14.74 -31.53 -0.99
C LEU A 66 13.52 -31.31 -1.87
N GLN A 67 12.30 -31.56 -1.36
CA GLN A 67 11.08 -31.45 -2.17
C GLN A 67 10.41 -30.10 -2.02
N PHE A 68 10.04 -29.69 -0.81
CA PHE A 68 9.38 -28.41 -0.56
C PHE A 68 10.43 -27.36 -0.27
N THR A 69 10.94 -26.74 -1.33
CA THR A 69 12.10 -25.85 -1.25
C THR A 69 11.75 -24.37 -1.38
N HIS A 70 10.60 -24.01 -1.93
CA HIS A 70 10.26 -22.62 -2.28
C HIS A 70 8.75 -22.32 -2.15
N GLY A 71 8.42 -21.05 -1.93
CA GLY A 71 7.09 -20.48 -2.11
C GLY A 71 6.76 -20.26 -3.60
N PHE A 72 5.54 -19.84 -3.93
CA PHE A 72 5.08 -19.80 -5.33
C PHE A 72 4.12 -18.66 -5.68
N GLY A 73 4.69 -17.57 -6.19
CA GLY A 73 3.99 -16.44 -6.79
C GLY A 73 3.55 -15.40 -5.77
N ALA A 74 2.65 -14.52 -6.21
CA ALA A 74 2.03 -13.49 -5.40
C ALA A 74 0.53 -13.45 -5.70
N VAL A 75 -0.25 -12.90 -4.77
CA VAL A 75 -1.66 -12.58 -4.95
C VAL A 75 -1.81 -11.08 -4.94
N MET A 76 -2.59 -10.53 -5.87
CA MET A 76 -2.71 -9.09 -6.05
C MET A 76 -4.18 -8.70 -6.22
N THR A 77 -4.60 -7.64 -5.54
CA THR A 77 -5.96 -7.09 -5.57
C THR A 77 -5.89 -5.57 -5.72
N PRO A 78 -6.64 -4.92 -6.63
CA PRO A 78 -6.72 -3.46 -6.65
C PRO A 78 -7.29 -2.97 -5.31
N VAL A 79 -6.77 -1.87 -4.77
CA VAL A 79 -7.14 -1.36 -3.42
C VAL A 79 -8.65 -1.14 -3.22
N GLY A 80 -9.41 -0.90 -4.29
CA GLY A 80 -10.88 -0.75 -4.28
C GLY A 80 -11.62 -1.76 -5.15
N GLY A 81 -10.93 -2.83 -5.58
CA GLY A 81 -11.48 -3.88 -6.44
C GLY A 81 -12.30 -4.87 -5.62
N VAL A 82 -13.61 -4.91 -5.83
CA VAL A 82 -14.55 -5.78 -5.13
C VAL A 82 -15.27 -6.63 -6.17
N ALA A 83 -15.18 -7.95 -6.01
CA ALA A 83 -15.86 -8.93 -6.83
C ALA A 83 -17.30 -9.16 -6.34
N ALA A 84 -17.96 -10.17 -6.91
CA ALA A 84 -19.26 -10.59 -6.43
C ALA A 84 -19.19 -11.04 -4.94
N GLU A 85 -20.33 -10.95 -4.27
CA GLU A 85 -20.48 -11.32 -2.84
C GLU A 85 -19.56 -10.55 -1.87
N GLY A 86 -18.97 -9.41 -2.28
CA GLY A 86 -18.12 -8.61 -1.40
C GLY A 86 -16.71 -9.16 -1.21
N ARG A 87 -16.25 -10.06 -2.09
CA ARG A 87 -14.90 -10.64 -2.05
C ARG A 87 -13.85 -9.75 -2.75
N PRO A 88 -12.55 -9.93 -2.49
CA PRO A 88 -11.52 -9.22 -3.23
C PRO A 88 -11.54 -9.58 -4.71
N GLN A 89 -11.45 -8.56 -5.56
CA GLN A 89 -11.20 -8.76 -6.98
C GLN A 89 -9.71 -9.01 -7.19
N PHE A 90 -9.34 -10.24 -7.54
CA PHE A 90 -7.95 -10.56 -7.83
C PHE A 90 -7.53 -10.11 -9.24
N LEU A 91 -6.40 -9.42 -9.31
CA LEU A 91 -5.63 -9.14 -10.53
C LEU A 91 -4.66 -10.27 -10.85
N VAL A 92 -3.95 -10.78 -9.83
CA VAL A 92 -3.09 -11.97 -9.92
C VAL A 92 -3.57 -12.99 -8.90
N LYS A 93 -3.79 -14.22 -9.36
CA LYS A 93 -4.36 -15.31 -8.55
C LYS A 93 -3.93 -16.69 -9.03
N ASP A 94 -4.32 -17.69 -8.26
CA ASP A 94 -4.22 -19.12 -8.52
C ASP A 94 -2.76 -19.63 -8.51
N ILE A 95 -2.60 -20.93 -8.77
CA ILE A 95 -1.32 -21.62 -8.91
C ILE A 95 -1.41 -22.50 -10.17
N PRO A 96 -0.56 -22.28 -11.19
CA PRO A 96 0.43 -21.19 -11.29
C PRO A 96 -0.25 -19.80 -11.36
N PRO A 97 0.45 -18.71 -10.98
CA PRO A 97 -0.16 -17.39 -10.92
C PRO A 97 -0.56 -16.91 -12.32
N GLN A 98 -1.80 -16.44 -12.41
CA GLN A 98 -2.40 -15.89 -13.63
C GLN A 98 -2.86 -14.47 -13.36
N GLY A 99 -2.60 -13.56 -14.30
CA GLY A 99 -2.99 -12.15 -14.13
C GLY A 99 -2.01 -11.15 -14.69
N GLU A 100 -2.25 -9.88 -14.36
CA GLU A 100 -1.37 -8.74 -14.65
C GLU A 100 -0.99 -8.02 -13.34
N PRO A 101 0.28 -7.67 -13.12
CA PRO A 101 1.43 -7.96 -13.98
C PRO A 101 1.75 -9.45 -14.08
N LYS A 102 2.23 -9.89 -15.25
CA LYS A 102 2.66 -11.27 -15.46
C LYS A 102 3.87 -11.61 -14.58
N ILE A 103 3.82 -12.79 -13.95
CA ILE A 103 4.94 -13.36 -13.18
C ILE A 103 5.51 -14.55 -13.96
N ASP A 104 6.68 -14.38 -14.56
CA ASP A 104 7.36 -15.41 -15.35
C ASP A 104 8.18 -16.37 -14.47
N GLU A 105 8.81 -15.85 -13.41
CA GLU A 105 9.49 -16.65 -12.39
C GLU A 105 8.79 -16.48 -11.03
N PRO A 106 7.84 -17.37 -10.68
CA PRO A 106 7.06 -17.25 -9.45
C PRO A 106 7.75 -17.86 -8.23
N ARG A 107 8.87 -18.56 -8.37
CA ARG A 107 9.45 -19.34 -7.26
C ARG A 107 10.16 -18.44 -6.25
N ILE A 108 9.79 -18.58 -4.99
CA ILE A 108 10.35 -17.82 -3.85
C ILE A 108 11.25 -18.73 -3.03
N TYR A 109 12.53 -18.76 -3.36
CA TYR A 109 13.55 -19.45 -2.56
C TYR A 109 14.04 -18.61 -1.38
N TYR A 110 13.93 -17.29 -1.48
CA TYR A 110 14.33 -16.32 -0.46
C TYR A 110 13.13 -15.42 -0.17
N GLY A 111 12.67 -15.42 1.07
CA GLY A 111 11.49 -14.70 1.55
C GLY A 111 11.46 -14.64 3.07
N GLU A 112 10.39 -14.16 3.66
CA GLU A 112 10.27 -13.92 5.10
C GLU A 112 10.07 -15.20 5.92
N LEU A 113 9.44 -16.22 5.35
CA LEU A 113 9.20 -17.50 6.05
C LEU A 113 10.33 -18.52 5.83
N THR A 114 11.31 -18.20 4.98
CA THR A 114 12.37 -19.12 4.56
C THR A 114 13.51 -19.27 5.59
N ASN A 115 13.19 -19.81 6.77
CA ASN A 115 14.14 -19.91 7.89
C ASN A 115 15.02 -21.18 7.87
N ASP A 116 14.58 -22.22 7.16
CA ASP A 116 15.30 -23.50 7.02
C ASP A 116 16.24 -23.50 5.81
N TYR A 117 17.35 -24.25 5.91
CA TYR A 117 18.18 -24.55 4.74
C TYR A 117 17.45 -25.51 3.78
N VAL A 118 17.76 -25.43 2.49
CA VAL A 118 17.30 -26.41 1.48
C VAL A 118 18.47 -26.82 0.60
N ILE A 119 18.38 -27.99 -0.01
CA ILE A 119 19.36 -28.51 -0.95
C ILE A 119 18.69 -28.61 -2.31
N VAL A 120 19.19 -27.81 -3.22
CA VAL A 120 18.74 -27.77 -4.60
C VAL A 120 19.69 -28.56 -5.49
N ASN A 121 19.23 -28.92 -6.70
CA ASN A 121 19.98 -29.79 -7.60
C ASN A 121 20.37 -31.12 -6.94
N SER A 122 19.43 -31.69 -6.18
CA SER A 122 19.51 -33.04 -5.62
C SER A 122 19.09 -34.10 -6.66
N ALA A 123 19.23 -35.38 -6.31
CA ALA A 123 18.71 -36.46 -7.14
C ALA A 123 17.18 -36.37 -7.29
N ALA A 124 16.48 -36.09 -6.18
CA ALA A 124 15.06 -35.78 -6.18
C ALA A 124 14.76 -34.42 -6.82
N GLU A 125 13.67 -34.36 -7.57
CA GLU A 125 13.13 -33.11 -8.09
C GLU A 125 12.33 -32.37 -7.04
N GLU A 126 12.41 -31.05 -7.12
CA GLU A 126 11.71 -30.15 -6.23
C GLU A 126 10.23 -30.15 -6.61
N PHE A 127 9.35 -30.12 -5.60
CA PHE A 127 7.94 -29.84 -5.81
C PHE A 127 7.81 -28.40 -6.30
N ASP A 128 7.03 -28.19 -7.37
CA ASP A 128 6.82 -26.87 -7.97
C ASP A 128 5.41 -26.36 -7.61
N TYR A 129 4.39 -27.04 -8.13
CA TYR A 129 2.99 -26.73 -7.83
C TYR A 129 2.08 -27.93 -8.12
N PRO A 130 0.87 -27.97 -7.54
CA PRO A 130 -0.05 -29.07 -7.82
C PRO A 130 -0.66 -28.94 -9.22
N GLN A 131 -0.69 -30.04 -9.98
CA GLN A 131 -1.34 -30.13 -11.29
C GLN A 131 -2.40 -31.24 -11.26
N GLU A 132 -3.32 -31.27 -12.23
CA GLU A 132 -4.29 -32.37 -12.32
C GLU A 132 -3.58 -33.72 -12.50
N GLY A 133 -3.86 -34.67 -11.60
CA GLY A 133 -3.35 -36.05 -11.66
C GLY A 133 -1.89 -36.24 -11.23
N THR A 134 -1.09 -35.18 -11.06
CA THR A 134 0.29 -35.25 -10.58
C THR A 134 0.80 -33.90 -10.06
N ASP A 135 1.96 -33.89 -9.41
CA ASP A 135 2.63 -32.63 -9.04
C ASP A 135 3.57 -32.18 -10.15
N ALA A 136 3.53 -30.90 -10.49
CA ALA A 136 4.58 -30.29 -11.28
C ALA A 136 5.89 -30.31 -10.48
N ARG A 137 7.00 -30.55 -11.19
CA ARG A 137 8.33 -30.67 -10.61
C ARG A 137 9.30 -29.72 -11.30
N THR A 138 10.29 -29.25 -10.56
CA THR A 138 11.28 -28.31 -11.06
C THR A 138 12.69 -28.66 -10.57
N ARG A 139 13.68 -28.02 -11.18
CA ARG A 139 15.08 -28.04 -10.76
C ARG A 139 15.60 -26.61 -10.76
N TYR A 140 16.17 -26.22 -9.62
CA TYR A 140 16.74 -24.90 -9.46
C TYR A 140 17.85 -24.59 -10.48
N SER A 141 17.65 -23.52 -11.26
CA SER A 141 18.59 -23.04 -12.28
C SER A 141 19.34 -21.77 -11.87
N GLY A 142 19.04 -21.24 -10.68
CA GLY A 142 19.67 -20.02 -10.18
C GLY A 142 21.11 -20.23 -9.69
N LYS A 143 21.75 -19.12 -9.33
CA LYS A 143 23.17 -19.11 -8.89
C LYS A 143 23.34 -19.15 -7.37
N GLY A 144 22.24 -19.13 -6.62
CA GLY A 144 22.22 -19.08 -5.16
C GLY A 144 22.88 -20.29 -4.50
N GLY A 145 23.24 -20.11 -3.22
CA GLY A 145 23.78 -21.16 -2.36
C GLY A 145 25.23 -21.55 -2.59
N VAL A 146 25.69 -22.52 -1.81
CA VAL A 146 27.06 -23.03 -1.79
C VAL A 146 27.07 -24.48 -2.25
N GLY A 147 28.02 -24.87 -3.10
CA GLY A 147 28.15 -26.25 -3.57
C GLY A 147 28.52 -27.20 -2.41
N ILE A 148 27.90 -28.39 -2.38
CA ILE A 148 28.17 -29.43 -1.37
C ILE A 148 28.68 -30.73 -2.03
N SER A 149 29.52 -30.54 -3.04
CA SER A 149 30.01 -31.61 -3.91
C SER A 149 31.00 -32.53 -3.21
N SER A 150 31.83 -32.02 -2.29
CA SER A 150 32.86 -32.81 -1.62
C SER A 150 32.40 -33.35 -0.26
N LEU A 151 32.98 -34.47 0.16
CA LEU A 151 32.73 -35.03 1.50
C LEU A 151 33.14 -34.07 2.62
N TRP A 152 34.14 -33.23 2.39
CA TRP A 152 34.57 -32.21 3.35
C TRP A 152 33.53 -31.11 3.52
N ASP A 153 32.94 -30.60 2.42
CA ASP A 153 31.86 -29.61 2.48
C ASP A 153 30.66 -30.18 3.22
N ARG A 154 30.28 -31.43 2.90
CA ARG A 154 29.18 -32.15 3.56
C ARG A 154 29.42 -32.30 5.05
N LEU A 155 30.64 -32.65 5.48
CA LEU A 155 30.99 -32.75 6.89
C LEU A 155 30.84 -31.41 7.63
N LEU A 156 31.31 -30.31 7.05
CA LEU A 156 31.19 -28.98 7.65
C LEU A 156 29.72 -28.57 7.80
N PHE A 157 28.89 -28.82 6.79
CA PHE A 157 27.46 -28.54 6.88
C PHE A 157 26.72 -29.50 7.83
N THR A 158 27.13 -30.77 7.92
CA THR A 158 26.63 -31.70 8.95
C THR A 158 26.89 -31.15 10.34
N LEU A 159 28.09 -30.64 10.61
CA LEU A 159 28.41 -30.03 11.92
C LEU A 159 27.62 -28.75 12.15
N ARG A 160 27.45 -27.91 11.12
CA ARG A 160 26.74 -26.62 11.21
C ARG A 160 25.24 -26.78 11.48
N PHE A 161 24.60 -27.75 10.84
CA PHE A 161 23.15 -27.97 10.90
C PHE A 161 22.75 -29.13 11.83
N GLY A 162 23.72 -29.91 12.33
CA GLY A 162 23.44 -31.10 13.13
C GLY A 162 22.76 -32.22 12.33
N GLU A 163 22.98 -32.27 11.01
CA GLU A 163 22.26 -33.16 10.10
C GLU A 163 23.17 -34.21 9.47
N THR A 164 22.93 -35.48 9.80
CA THR A 164 23.74 -36.62 9.32
C THR A 164 23.38 -37.05 7.90
N ASN A 165 22.16 -36.77 7.43
CA ASN A 165 21.75 -37.08 6.06
C ASN A 165 22.62 -36.38 5.01
N LEU A 166 23.28 -35.27 5.36
CA LEU A 166 24.21 -34.55 4.48
C LEU A 166 25.42 -35.40 4.04
N ILE A 167 25.84 -36.39 4.84
CA ILE A 167 26.95 -37.28 4.49
C ILE A 167 26.43 -38.59 3.88
N PHE A 168 25.35 -39.14 4.45
CA PHE A 168 24.92 -40.51 4.14
C PHE A 168 23.83 -40.62 3.07
N SER A 169 23.16 -39.53 2.73
CA SER A 169 22.10 -39.55 1.72
C SER A 169 22.66 -39.67 0.30
N ASP A 170 22.07 -40.57 -0.49
CA ASP A 170 22.31 -40.71 -1.92
C ASP A 170 21.67 -39.59 -2.75
N GLN A 171 20.84 -38.74 -2.14
CA GLN A 171 20.18 -37.62 -2.80
C GLN A 171 21.15 -36.48 -3.13
N ILE A 172 22.30 -36.40 -2.45
CA ILE A 172 23.26 -35.31 -2.65
C ILE A 172 24.24 -35.68 -3.74
N GLN A 173 24.17 -34.94 -4.83
CA GLN A 173 24.99 -35.10 -6.04
C GLN A 173 26.13 -34.08 -6.07
N SER A 174 27.02 -34.21 -7.07
CA SER A 174 28.11 -33.26 -7.29
C SER A 174 27.62 -31.86 -7.67
N ALA A 175 26.46 -31.76 -8.32
CA ALA A 175 25.83 -30.49 -8.69
C ALA A 175 25.00 -29.86 -7.55
N SER A 176 24.79 -30.57 -6.44
CA SER A 176 23.92 -30.11 -5.36
C SER A 176 24.48 -28.87 -4.67
N ARG A 177 23.57 -27.96 -4.33
CA ARG A 177 23.89 -26.71 -3.65
C ARG A 177 23.00 -26.57 -2.42
N ILE A 178 23.56 -26.07 -1.33
CA ILE A 178 22.82 -25.75 -0.13
C ILE A 178 22.48 -24.26 -0.10
N LEU A 179 21.19 -23.95 -0.02
CA LEU A 179 20.68 -22.60 0.18
C LEU A 179 20.40 -22.43 1.68
N PHE A 180 21.02 -21.43 2.31
CA PHE A 180 20.86 -21.11 3.74
C PHE A 180 21.01 -19.59 3.94
N HIS A 181 20.60 -19.08 5.11
CA HIS A 181 20.34 -17.64 5.31
C HIS A 181 19.43 -17.11 4.20
N ARG A 182 18.26 -17.75 4.10
CA ARG A 182 17.27 -17.48 3.06
C ARG A 182 16.28 -16.42 3.49
N ASN A 183 15.98 -16.35 4.80
CA ASN A 183 15.27 -15.24 5.41
C ASN A 183 15.92 -13.91 5.00
N ILE A 184 15.15 -13.06 4.33
CA ILE A 184 15.66 -11.83 3.70
C ILE A 184 16.18 -10.85 4.74
N SER A 185 15.44 -10.61 5.83
CA SER A 185 15.84 -9.67 6.88
C SER A 185 17.10 -10.15 7.62
N GLU A 186 17.21 -11.44 7.93
CA GLU A 186 18.41 -12.01 8.53
C GLU A 186 19.62 -11.91 7.59
N ARG A 187 19.42 -12.20 6.30
CA ARG A 187 20.46 -12.18 5.28
C ARG A 187 21.01 -10.77 5.05
N GLU A 188 20.12 -9.80 4.94
CA GLU A 188 20.48 -8.39 4.72
C GLU A 188 21.28 -7.86 5.93
N LYS A 189 20.81 -8.15 7.14
CA LYS A 189 21.52 -7.79 8.38
C LYS A 189 22.86 -8.52 8.52
N LEU A 190 22.97 -9.76 8.06
CA LEU A 190 24.22 -10.51 8.08
C LEU A 190 25.29 -9.89 7.16
N ILE A 191 24.88 -9.38 5.99
CA ILE A 191 25.79 -8.76 5.02
C ILE A 191 26.22 -7.36 5.47
N ALA A 192 25.28 -6.55 5.97
CA ALA A 192 25.55 -5.18 6.41
C ALA A 192 24.97 -4.91 7.81
N PRO A 193 25.60 -5.41 8.88
CA PRO A 193 25.07 -5.35 10.26
C PRO A 193 25.14 -3.96 10.91
N PHE A 194 25.79 -3.00 10.24
CA PHE A 194 25.93 -1.61 10.70
C PHE A 194 24.78 -0.70 10.24
N LEU A 195 23.83 -1.23 9.46
CA LEU A 195 22.57 -0.56 9.13
C LEU A 195 21.48 -1.11 10.05
N GLU A 196 20.51 -0.26 10.38
CA GLU A 196 19.23 -0.72 10.90
C GLU A 196 18.28 -0.96 9.73
N TYR A 197 17.37 -1.90 9.87
CA TYR A 197 16.46 -2.31 8.80
C TYR A 197 15.02 -2.05 9.23
N ASP A 198 14.18 -1.71 8.26
CA ASP A 198 12.75 -1.72 8.45
C ASP A 198 12.27 -3.14 8.73
N LYS A 199 11.13 -3.22 9.40
CA LYS A 199 10.55 -4.48 9.87
C LYS A 199 9.64 -5.11 8.83
N ASP A 200 9.23 -4.31 7.86
CA ASP A 200 8.25 -4.64 6.83
C ASP A 200 8.91 -4.54 5.44
N PRO A 201 9.69 -5.56 5.02
CA PRO A 201 10.17 -5.65 3.65
C PRO A 201 9.00 -5.96 2.72
N TYR A 202 8.95 -5.30 1.56
CA TYR A 202 7.79 -5.42 0.67
C TYR A 202 8.10 -6.12 -0.64
N LEU A 203 7.12 -6.88 -1.13
CA LEU A 203 7.25 -7.58 -2.41
C LEU A 203 6.96 -6.65 -3.59
N VAL A 204 7.75 -6.79 -4.65
CA VAL A 204 7.59 -6.09 -5.93
C VAL A 204 7.67 -7.09 -7.08
N VAL A 205 6.69 -7.01 -7.98
CA VAL A 205 6.69 -7.76 -9.24
C VAL A 205 7.28 -6.87 -10.34
N ALA A 206 8.55 -7.08 -10.70
CA ALA A 206 9.23 -6.30 -11.71
C ALA A 206 9.88 -7.19 -12.76
N ASP A 207 9.65 -6.87 -14.04
CA ASP A 207 10.22 -7.57 -15.20
C ASP A 207 9.98 -9.10 -15.16
N GLY A 208 8.75 -9.51 -14.78
CA GLY A 208 8.36 -10.91 -14.69
C GLY A 208 8.95 -11.66 -13.48
N LYS A 209 9.62 -10.98 -12.57
CA LYS A 209 10.29 -11.56 -11.40
C LYS A 209 9.81 -10.95 -10.10
N LEU A 210 10.02 -11.70 -9.02
CA LEU A 210 9.73 -11.28 -7.65
C LEU A 210 10.99 -10.72 -6.98
N TRP A 211 10.85 -9.53 -6.41
CA TRP A 211 11.91 -8.81 -5.70
C TRP A 211 11.38 -8.34 -4.36
N TRP A 212 12.17 -8.51 -3.31
CA TRP A 212 11.93 -7.87 -2.03
C TRP A 212 12.65 -6.54 -2.00
N ILE A 213 12.00 -5.49 -1.53
CA ILE A 213 12.63 -4.21 -1.22
C ILE A 213 12.52 -3.98 0.28
N ASN A 214 13.65 -3.74 0.93
CA ASN A 214 13.70 -3.38 2.34
C ASN A 214 14.33 -2.00 2.51
N ASP A 215 13.78 -1.27 3.46
CA ASP A 215 14.26 0.03 3.88
C ASP A 215 15.40 -0.12 4.88
N ALA A 216 16.52 0.56 4.65
CA ALA A 216 17.67 0.52 5.55
C ALA A 216 18.09 1.93 5.99
N TYR A 217 18.34 2.04 7.29
CA TYR A 217 18.60 3.27 8.00
C TYR A 217 20.03 3.34 8.50
N THR A 218 20.65 4.49 8.32
CA THR A 218 21.78 4.88 9.18
C THR A 218 21.22 5.56 10.42
N VAL A 219 21.63 5.07 11.59
CA VAL A 219 21.15 5.57 12.88
C VAL A 219 22.31 6.00 13.77
N GLY A 220 22.02 6.77 14.82
CA GLY A 220 22.97 7.09 15.88
C GLY A 220 22.28 7.63 17.13
N ASN A 221 22.93 7.49 18.29
CA ASN A 221 22.44 7.97 19.59
C ASN A 221 23.30 9.07 20.21
N ARG A 222 24.33 9.52 19.49
CA ARG A 222 25.31 10.54 19.90
C ARG A 222 25.63 11.52 18.79
N TYR A 223 24.72 11.67 17.83
CA TYR A 223 24.91 12.65 16.76
C TYR A 223 24.93 14.07 17.37
N PRO A 224 25.97 14.88 17.12
CA PRO A 224 26.12 16.18 17.76
C PRO A 224 24.94 17.12 17.46
N TYR A 225 24.61 17.97 18.42
CA TYR A 225 23.56 19.00 18.29
C TYR A 225 22.18 18.45 17.87
N SER A 226 21.88 17.19 18.23
CA SER A 226 20.60 16.55 17.97
C SER A 226 19.96 16.03 19.25
N GLU A 227 18.66 16.25 19.36
CA GLU A 227 17.85 15.86 20.52
C GLU A 227 17.50 14.37 20.47
N ARG A 228 17.46 13.72 21.63
CA ARG A 228 17.10 12.30 21.69
C ARG A 228 15.60 12.15 21.44
N PHE A 229 15.22 11.16 20.63
CA PHE A 229 13.83 10.92 20.27
C PHE A 229 12.95 10.70 21.51
N ASN A 230 13.41 9.87 22.44
CA ASN A 230 12.70 9.54 23.69
C ASN A 230 12.63 10.70 24.70
N ALA A 231 13.43 11.76 24.56
CA ALA A 231 13.39 12.91 25.46
C ALA A 231 12.12 13.75 25.23
N LEU A 232 11.57 13.72 24.02
CA LEU A 232 10.46 14.57 23.60
C LEU A 232 9.18 13.81 23.27
N VAL A 233 9.29 12.58 22.75
CA VAL A 233 8.17 11.86 22.13
C VAL A 233 7.63 10.75 23.03
N PRO A 234 6.35 10.82 23.46
CA PRO A 234 5.66 9.69 24.07
C PRO A 234 5.42 8.55 23.06
N GLY A 235 5.55 7.30 23.50
CA GLY A 235 5.15 6.12 22.70
C GLY A 235 6.26 5.46 21.86
N GLY A 236 7.52 5.90 21.97
CA GLY A 236 8.69 5.19 21.46
C GLY A 236 8.70 4.89 19.95
N THR A 237 9.77 4.21 19.53
CA THR A 237 9.92 3.58 18.22
C THR A 237 10.67 2.26 18.43
N ARG A 238 10.45 1.30 17.53
CA ARG A 238 11.17 0.02 17.57
C ARG A 238 12.48 0.07 16.78
N VAL A 239 12.73 1.11 16.00
CA VAL A 239 14.01 1.33 15.30
C VAL A 239 15.08 1.67 16.34
N ALA A 240 16.22 0.97 16.30
CA ALA A 240 17.33 1.15 17.24
C ALA A 240 16.88 1.16 18.72
N ASP A 241 15.87 0.35 19.06
CA ASP A 241 15.25 0.27 20.40
C ASP A 241 14.78 1.62 20.98
N GLY A 242 14.57 2.61 20.11
CA GLY A 242 14.20 3.98 20.48
C GLY A 242 15.32 4.83 21.08
N ASP A 243 16.54 4.30 21.23
CA ASP A 243 17.71 5.06 21.64
C ASP A 243 18.41 5.64 20.41
N LEU A 244 17.81 6.68 19.83
CA LEU A 244 18.38 7.40 18.71
C LEU A 244 18.16 8.91 18.81
N ASN A 245 19.13 9.65 18.30
CA ASN A 245 19.03 11.08 18.01
C ASN A 245 19.39 11.39 16.55
N TYR A 246 19.58 10.36 15.73
CA TYR A 246 19.86 10.48 14.30
C TYR A 246 19.26 9.29 13.56
N ILE A 247 18.61 9.57 12.44
CA ILE A 247 18.10 8.57 11.51
C ILE A 247 18.01 9.16 10.10
N ARG A 248 18.41 8.38 9.10
CA ARG A 248 18.23 8.66 7.67
C ARG A 248 17.89 7.37 6.94
N ASN A 249 16.93 7.41 6.02
CA ASN A 249 16.67 6.32 5.07
C ASN A 249 17.68 6.41 3.93
N SER A 250 18.91 6.01 4.22
CA SER A 250 20.03 6.23 3.33
C SER A 250 20.16 5.16 2.26
N VAL A 251 19.59 3.98 2.48
CA VAL A 251 19.80 2.81 1.62
C VAL A 251 18.47 2.09 1.37
N LYS A 252 18.22 1.68 0.12
CA LYS A 252 17.25 0.63 -0.21
C LYS A 252 18.00 -0.66 -0.48
N VAL A 253 17.51 -1.75 0.09
CA VAL A 253 18.05 -3.08 -0.14
C VAL A 253 17.08 -3.83 -1.05
N VAL A 254 17.61 -4.41 -2.11
CA VAL A 254 16.81 -5.18 -3.07
C VAL A 254 17.32 -6.61 -3.10
N THR A 255 16.44 -7.55 -2.79
CA THR A 255 16.75 -8.98 -2.73
C THR A 255 15.93 -9.73 -3.78
N ASN A 256 16.60 -10.48 -4.66
CA ASN A 256 15.92 -11.33 -5.63
C ASN A 256 15.32 -12.56 -4.92
N ALA A 257 14.01 -12.78 -5.05
CA ALA A 257 13.33 -13.88 -4.36
C ALA A 257 13.75 -15.29 -4.86
N TYR A 258 14.29 -15.39 -6.09
CA TYR A 258 14.69 -16.66 -6.70
C TYR A 258 16.14 -17.05 -6.36
N ASP A 259 17.10 -16.14 -6.52
CA ASP A 259 18.53 -16.45 -6.33
C ASP A 259 19.19 -15.86 -5.08
N GLY A 260 18.49 -15.00 -4.35
CA GLY A 260 18.97 -14.41 -3.10
C GLY A 260 20.14 -13.44 -3.31
N SER A 261 20.34 -12.94 -4.54
CA SER A 261 21.23 -11.81 -4.80
C SER A 261 20.68 -10.56 -4.14
N VAL A 262 21.56 -9.84 -3.43
CA VAL A 262 21.21 -8.64 -2.66
C VAL A 262 21.98 -7.46 -3.23
N SER A 263 21.31 -6.32 -3.39
CA SER A 263 21.91 -5.06 -3.83
C SER A 263 21.53 -3.92 -2.88
N TYR A 264 22.53 -3.17 -2.41
CA TYR A 264 22.35 -2.01 -1.54
C TYR A 264 22.47 -0.74 -2.37
N TYR A 265 21.39 0.02 -2.51
CA TYR A 265 21.34 1.26 -3.29
C TYR A 265 21.28 2.47 -2.36
N VAL A 266 22.24 3.39 -2.49
CA VAL A 266 22.27 4.63 -1.70
C VAL A 266 21.29 5.64 -2.29
N VAL A 267 20.34 6.08 -1.47
CA VAL A 267 19.24 6.99 -1.83
C VAL A 267 19.53 8.42 -1.35
N ASP A 268 20.07 8.56 -0.14
CA ASP A 268 20.50 9.85 0.41
C ASP A 268 22.02 9.96 0.28
N GLU A 269 22.50 10.48 -0.86
CA GLU A 269 23.94 10.69 -1.07
C GLU A 269 24.53 11.78 -0.17
N THR A 270 23.69 12.57 0.51
CA THR A 270 24.12 13.65 1.40
C THR A 270 24.35 13.20 2.84
N ASP A 271 23.84 12.03 3.22
CA ASP A 271 24.01 11.48 4.56
C ASP A 271 25.51 11.24 4.88
N PRO A 272 26.07 11.91 5.90
CA PRO A 272 27.47 11.74 6.26
C PRO A 272 27.81 10.31 6.70
N VAL A 273 26.87 9.56 7.28
CA VAL A 273 27.12 8.19 7.76
C VAL A 273 27.29 7.24 6.59
N VAL A 274 26.32 7.19 5.66
CA VAL A 274 26.42 6.32 4.48
C VAL A 274 27.60 6.69 3.59
N ARG A 275 27.97 7.98 3.48
CA ARG A 275 29.16 8.41 2.74
C ARG A 275 30.45 7.81 3.30
N ASN A 276 30.59 7.74 4.63
CA ASN A 276 31.72 7.08 5.27
C ASN A 276 31.68 5.56 5.07
N LEU A 277 30.51 4.93 5.23
CA LEU A 277 30.34 3.50 4.99
C LEU A 277 30.68 3.11 3.55
N ARG A 278 30.31 3.93 2.56
CA ARG A 278 30.65 3.74 1.15
C ARG A 278 32.15 3.90 0.87
N ALA A 279 32.85 4.76 1.62
CA ALA A 279 34.30 4.86 1.52
C ALA A 279 35.02 3.63 2.10
N ILE A 280 34.47 3.02 3.15
CA ILE A 280 35.02 1.80 3.79
C ILE A 280 34.70 0.55 2.95
N TYR A 281 33.48 0.46 2.40
CA TYR A 281 32.97 -0.70 1.67
C TYR A 281 32.52 -0.31 0.24
N PRO A 282 33.43 0.10 -0.66
CA PRO A 282 33.08 0.67 -1.95
C PRO A 282 32.36 -0.30 -2.90
N SER A 283 32.57 -1.62 -2.74
CA SER A 283 31.92 -2.65 -3.56
C SER A 283 30.52 -3.04 -3.08
N LEU A 284 30.15 -2.68 -1.85
CA LEU A 284 28.86 -3.05 -1.26
C LEU A 284 27.72 -2.17 -1.80
N PHE A 285 27.98 -0.87 -1.93
CA PHE A 285 26.97 0.13 -2.23
C PHE A 285 26.97 0.53 -3.70
N LYS A 286 25.79 0.52 -4.29
CA LYS A 286 25.48 1.03 -5.63
C LYS A 286 24.80 2.40 -5.51
N SER A 287 24.91 3.21 -6.54
CA SER A 287 24.14 4.46 -6.64
C SER A 287 22.67 4.16 -6.96
N LEU A 288 21.74 4.99 -6.50
CA LEU A 288 20.33 4.88 -6.90
C LEU A 288 20.16 4.92 -8.42
N ALA A 289 21.02 5.65 -9.13
CA ALA A 289 20.99 5.72 -10.59
C ALA A 289 21.12 4.33 -11.26
N GLU A 290 21.87 3.40 -10.66
CA GLU A 290 22.05 2.03 -11.15
C GLU A 290 20.85 1.11 -10.89
N MET A 291 19.90 1.51 -10.03
CA MET A 291 18.69 0.73 -9.79
C MET A 291 17.83 0.70 -11.07
N PRO A 292 17.35 -0.48 -11.52
CA PRO A 292 16.45 -0.61 -12.66
C PRO A 292 15.22 0.30 -12.51
N GLN A 293 14.76 0.90 -13.61
CA GLN A 293 13.60 1.81 -13.58
C GLN A 293 12.34 1.08 -13.10
N SER A 294 12.15 -0.16 -13.53
CA SER A 294 11.06 -1.03 -13.08
C SER A 294 11.00 -1.11 -11.56
N LEU A 295 12.12 -1.21 -10.85
CA LEU A 295 12.16 -1.21 -9.38
C LEU A 295 12.05 0.18 -8.76
N LYS A 296 12.64 1.21 -9.40
CA LYS A 296 12.55 2.61 -8.93
C LYS A 296 11.10 3.09 -8.83
N ASP A 297 10.27 2.68 -9.79
CA ASP A 297 8.85 3.04 -9.85
C ASP A 297 8.04 2.46 -8.68
N HIS A 298 8.59 1.46 -7.97
CA HIS A 298 7.98 0.81 -6.82
C HIS A 298 8.50 1.33 -5.46
N LEU A 299 9.46 2.27 -5.43
CA LEU A 299 9.98 2.78 -4.16
C LEU A 299 8.90 3.46 -3.32
N ARG A 300 8.81 3.10 -2.05
CA ARG A 300 7.92 3.72 -1.06
C ARG A 300 8.67 4.64 -0.09
N TYR A 301 7.91 5.50 0.59
CA TYR A 301 8.42 6.30 1.70
C TYR A 301 8.26 5.49 2.99
N PRO A 302 9.34 5.16 3.73
CA PRO A 302 9.30 4.24 4.87
C PRO A 302 8.38 4.68 6.01
N GLU A 303 7.58 3.76 6.54
CA GLU A 303 6.60 4.03 7.60
C GLU A 303 7.24 4.29 8.97
N ASP A 304 8.27 3.54 9.34
CA ASP A 304 8.97 3.70 10.62
C ASP A 304 9.67 5.06 10.70
N LEU A 305 10.42 5.45 9.66
CA LEU A 305 11.03 6.78 9.57
C LEU A 305 9.97 7.88 9.56
N PHE A 306 8.90 7.71 8.77
CA PHE A 306 7.82 8.69 8.69
C PHE A 306 7.16 8.91 10.06
N SER A 307 6.90 7.83 10.79
CA SER A 307 6.33 7.87 12.15
C SER A 307 7.24 8.63 13.12
N ILE A 308 8.56 8.37 13.09
CA ILE A 308 9.55 9.11 13.89
C ILE A 308 9.53 10.60 13.54
N GLN A 309 9.53 10.93 12.25
CA GLN A 309 9.53 12.32 11.77
C GLN A 309 8.23 13.05 12.12
N ALA A 310 7.08 12.40 11.94
CA ALA A 310 5.77 12.96 12.27
C ALA A 310 5.66 13.28 13.78
N LYS A 311 6.05 12.32 14.63
CA LYS A 311 6.07 12.51 16.09
C LYS A 311 7.06 13.60 16.53
N THR A 312 8.22 13.69 15.89
CA THR A 312 9.21 14.75 16.18
C THR A 312 8.67 16.12 15.75
N PHE A 313 8.12 16.21 14.54
CA PHE A 313 7.56 17.43 13.99
C PHE A 313 6.33 17.91 14.77
N ALA A 314 5.57 17.00 15.38
CA ALA A 314 4.45 17.32 16.26
C ALA A 314 4.80 18.27 17.42
N ILE A 315 6.09 18.40 17.74
CA ILE A 315 6.61 19.35 18.73
C ILE A 315 7.40 20.48 18.03
N TYR A 316 8.33 20.14 17.13
CA TYR A 316 9.26 21.11 16.53
C TYR A 316 8.63 22.06 15.49
N HIS A 317 7.38 21.84 15.08
CA HIS A 317 6.68 22.77 14.21
C HIS A 317 6.38 24.11 14.91
N MET A 318 6.42 24.14 16.26
CA MET A 318 6.28 25.34 17.09
C MET A 318 7.59 26.13 17.09
N THR A 319 7.56 27.32 16.49
CA THR A 319 8.74 28.20 16.40
C THR A 319 8.75 29.31 17.46
N ASP A 320 7.62 29.61 18.09
CA ASP A 320 7.55 30.56 19.22
C ASP A 320 8.07 29.90 20.51
N VAL A 321 8.96 30.60 21.21
CA VAL A 321 9.67 30.06 22.39
C VAL A 321 8.71 29.75 23.53
N ASN A 322 7.73 30.61 23.78
CA ASN A 322 6.78 30.41 24.87
C ASN A 322 5.81 29.27 24.54
N SER A 323 5.34 29.18 23.29
CA SER A 323 4.51 28.05 22.85
C SER A 323 5.27 26.73 22.92
N PHE A 324 6.55 26.71 22.51
CA PHE A 324 7.38 25.52 22.60
C PHE A 324 7.60 25.08 24.05
N TYR A 325 7.99 26.02 24.93
CA TYR A 325 8.23 25.75 26.35
C TYR A 325 6.97 25.21 27.06
N ASN A 326 5.81 25.81 26.78
CA ASN A 326 4.54 25.42 27.40
C ASN A 326 3.83 24.27 26.66
N ARG A 327 4.38 23.79 25.53
CA ARG A 327 3.73 22.83 24.63
C ARG A 327 2.31 23.26 24.22
N GLY A 328 2.11 24.57 24.02
CA GLY A 328 0.80 25.18 23.84
C GLY A 328 0.06 24.77 22.55
N ASP A 329 0.80 24.35 21.52
CA ASP A 329 0.26 23.85 20.25
C ASP A 329 0.90 22.49 19.88
N ALA A 330 1.24 21.66 20.87
CA ALA A 330 1.78 20.33 20.58
C ALA A 330 0.70 19.46 19.89
N TRP A 331 1.12 18.63 18.93
CA TRP A 331 0.24 17.69 18.24
C TRP A 331 0.53 16.25 18.67
N LEU A 332 -0.39 15.36 18.30
CA LEU A 332 -0.23 13.91 18.33
C LEU A 332 -0.75 13.34 17.00
N ILE A 333 -0.27 12.15 16.64
CA ILE A 333 -0.93 11.34 15.62
C ILE A 333 -2.37 11.10 16.10
N ALA A 334 -3.34 11.28 15.19
CA ALA A 334 -4.74 11.07 15.53
C ALA A 334 -4.98 9.63 15.99
N ASN A 335 -5.96 9.44 16.88
CA ASN A 335 -6.36 8.11 17.32
C ASN A 335 -7.55 7.59 16.51
N GLU A 336 -7.67 6.27 16.45
CA GLU A 336 -8.82 5.51 15.94
C GLU A 336 -9.21 4.39 16.91
N VAL A 337 -10.37 3.77 16.66
CA VAL A 337 -10.82 2.55 17.34
C VAL A 337 -10.88 1.42 16.30
N GLN A 338 -9.75 0.71 16.16
CA GLN A 338 -9.57 -0.35 15.16
C GLN A 338 -10.65 -1.45 15.23
N GLU A 339 -11.06 -1.86 16.44
CA GLU A 339 -12.17 -2.79 16.63
C GLU A 339 -13.13 -2.29 17.71
N GLN A 340 -14.42 -2.54 17.49
CA GLN A 340 -15.46 -2.09 18.40
C GLN A 340 -15.28 -2.71 19.80
N GLY A 341 -15.08 -1.86 20.81
CA GLY A 341 -14.81 -2.29 22.18
C GLY A 341 -13.34 -2.34 22.58
N GLN A 342 -12.41 -2.08 21.65
CA GLN A 342 -10.99 -1.89 21.95
C GLN A 342 -10.69 -0.47 22.46
N ALA A 343 -9.52 -0.32 23.09
CA ALA A 343 -9.00 0.99 23.44
C ALA A 343 -8.62 1.79 22.19
N LYS A 344 -8.72 3.13 22.27
CA LYS A 344 -8.22 4.00 21.21
C LYS A 344 -6.71 3.81 21.02
N ALA A 345 -6.28 3.74 19.77
CA ALA A 345 -4.87 3.59 19.38
C ALA A 345 -4.48 4.67 18.36
N PRO A 346 -3.20 5.08 18.29
CA PRO A 346 -2.74 5.97 17.22
C PRO A 346 -2.94 5.31 15.85
N ILE A 347 -3.38 6.09 14.87
CA ILE A 347 -3.49 5.64 13.49
C ILE A 347 -2.10 5.33 12.94
N GLU A 348 -1.99 4.17 12.29
CA GLU A 348 -0.81 3.83 11.51
C GLU A 348 -0.80 4.65 10.21
N PRO A 349 0.34 5.25 9.83
CA PRO A 349 0.49 5.88 8.53
C PRO A 349 0.04 4.94 7.41
N TYR A 350 -0.63 5.47 6.39
CA TYR A 350 -1.15 4.64 5.32
C TYR A 350 -0.90 5.22 3.94
N TYR A 351 -0.60 4.34 2.98
CA TYR A 351 -0.38 4.72 1.60
C TYR A 351 -1.68 5.02 0.86
N VAL A 352 -1.70 6.13 0.13
CA VAL A 352 -2.79 6.51 -0.77
C VAL A 352 -2.25 7.14 -2.04
N THR A 353 -2.93 6.89 -3.17
CA THR A 353 -2.71 7.66 -4.40
C THR A 353 -3.73 8.79 -4.46
N THR A 354 -3.28 10.02 -4.25
CA THR A 354 -4.16 11.20 -4.29
C THR A 354 -3.47 12.43 -4.89
N ARG A 355 -4.25 13.48 -5.13
CA ARG A 355 -3.72 14.79 -5.51
C ARG A 355 -3.61 15.64 -4.25
N LEU A 356 -2.38 15.99 -3.88
CA LEU A 356 -2.14 16.91 -2.77
C LEU A 356 -2.69 18.31 -3.14
N PRO A 357 -3.23 19.08 -2.17
CA PRO A 357 -3.70 20.45 -2.43
C PRO A 357 -2.63 21.30 -3.14
N GLY A 358 -2.97 22.05 -4.18
CA GLY A 358 -2.00 22.84 -4.95
C GLY A 358 -1.00 22.04 -5.80
N SER A 359 -1.12 20.71 -5.88
CA SER A 359 -0.48 19.89 -6.90
C SER A 359 -1.45 19.68 -8.07
N ASP A 360 -0.94 19.57 -9.29
CA ASP A 360 -1.70 19.23 -10.49
C ASP A 360 -1.74 17.71 -10.77
N ARG A 361 -0.71 16.98 -10.33
CA ARG A 361 -0.56 15.53 -10.48
C ARG A 361 -1.07 14.73 -9.27
N LYS A 362 -1.46 13.49 -9.55
CA LYS A 362 -1.65 12.47 -8.52
C LYS A 362 -0.28 11.90 -8.14
N GLU A 363 -0.14 11.53 -6.87
CA GLU A 363 1.08 10.97 -6.32
C GLU A 363 0.73 9.88 -5.32
N PHE A 364 1.56 8.85 -5.27
CA PHE A 364 1.61 7.88 -4.20
C PHE A 364 2.29 8.52 -2.99
N ILE A 365 1.56 8.58 -1.87
CA ILE A 365 2.01 9.25 -0.65
C ILE A 365 1.71 8.37 0.55
N LEU A 366 2.58 8.44 1.55
CA LEU A 366 2.31 7.94 2.89
C LEU A 366 1.67 9.08 3.70
N PHE A 367 0.53 8.85 4.35
CA PHE A 367 -0.28 9.91 4.95
C PHE A 367 -0.57 9.64 6.43
N VAL A 368 -0.58 10.68 7.26
CA VAL A 368 -1.11 10.60 8.64
C VAL A 368 -1.82 11.90 9.09
N PRO A 369 -3.02 11.81 9.68
CA PRO A 369 -3.70 12.95 10.30
C PRO A 369 -3.19 13.24 11.71
N MET A 370 -3.23 14.52 12.11
CA MET A 370 -2.75 15.00 13.41
C MET A 370 -3.88 15.68 14.21
N THR A 371 -3.89 15.48 15.52
CA THR A 371 -4.80 16.12 16.49
C THR A 371 -4.02 16.85 17.60
N PRO A 372 -4.65 17.76 18.37
CA PRO A 372 -4.00 18.42 19.50
C PRO A 372 -3.57 17.44 20.60
N ALA A 373 -2.38 17.63 21.16
CA ALA A 373 -1.82 16.77 22.22
C ALA A 373 -2.55 16.87 23.56
N GLY A 374 -3.33 17.94 23.78
CA GLY A 374 -4.04 18.18 25.03
C GLY A 374 -5.12 17.14 25.36
N GLY A 375 -5.48 16.25 24.41
CA GLY A 375 -6.37 15.10 24.65
C GLY A 375 -7.85 15.43 24.94
N VAL A 376 -8.20 16.71 25.06
CA VAL A 376 -9.57 17.20 25.26
C VAL A 376 -10.32 17.32 23.94
N ARG A 377 -9.60 17.51 22.84
CA ARG A 377 -10.18 17.69 21.50
C ARG A 377 -9.53 16.75 20.52
N ASP A 378 -10.36 16.03 19.78
CA ASP A 378 -9.94 15.11 18.71
C ASP A 378 -10.26 15.68 17.32
N ASN A 379 -10.36 17.01 17.18
CA ASN A 379 -10.46 17.65 15.87
C ASN A 379 -9.09 17.61 15.17
N MET A 380 -9.09 17.41 13.86
CA MET A 380 -7.87 17.50 13.07
C MET A 380 -7.33 18.93 13.05
N VAL A 381 -6.02 19.06 13.20
CA VAL A 381 -5.29 20.33 13.10
C VAL A 381 -4.26 20.35 11.98
N ALA A 382 -3.82 19.18 11.54
CA ALA A 382 -2.92 19.05 10.41
C ALA A 382 -3.01 17.66 9.78
N TRP A 383 -2.39 17.52 8.62
CA TRP A 383 -1.92 16.24 8.14
C TRP A 383 -0.48 16.37 7.64
N ILE A 384 0.23 15.24 7.66
CA ILE A 384 1.59 15.10 7.16
C ILE A 384 1.57 14.04 6.07
N ALA A 385 2.29 14.27 4.97
CA ALA A 385 2.45 13.30 3.89
C ALA A 385 3.93 13.14 3.50
N GLY A 386 4.39 11.89 3.39
CA GLY A 386 5.68 11.52 2.79
C GLY A 386 5.48 11.17 1.32
N ARG A 387 6.21 11.84 0.42
CA ARG A 387 6.05 11.68 -1.02
C ARG A 387 6.94 10.53 -1.52
N ALA A 388 6.32 9.56 -2.20
CA ALA A 388 6.99 8.34 -2.67
C ALA A 388 7.29 8.34 -4.18
N ASP A 389 6.90 9.39 -4.92
CA ASP A 389 7.15 9.47 -6.36
C ASP A 389 8.15 10.56 -6.74
N ALA A 390 8.98 10.28 -7.74
CA ALA A 390 9.84 11.28 -8.38
C ALA A 390 9.01 12.45 -8.96
N PRO A 391 9.57 13.67 -9.06
CA PRO A 391 10.91 14.09 -8.62
C PRO A 391 11.00 14.43 -7.12
N ASP A 392 9.91 14.28 -6.38
CA ASP A 392 9.79 14.75 -5.01
C ASP A 392 9.88 13.64 -3.96
N TYR A 393 10.34 12.47 -4.39
CA TYR A 393 10.68 11.34 -3.54
C TYR A 393 11.47 11.80 -2.31
N GLY A 394 11.06 11.33 -1.14
CA GLY A 394 11.75 11.63 0.12
C GLY A 394 11.40 12.98 0.75
N LYS A 395 10.54 13.80 0.10
CA LYS A 395 10.09 15.08 0.69
C LYS A 395 8.83 14.89 1.53
N LEU A 396 8.82 15.53 2.70
CA LEU A 396 7.63 15.65 3.53
C LEU A 396 6.82 16.89 3.15
N ARG A 397 5.50 16.78 3.26
CA ARG A 397 4.57 17.89 3.12
C ARG A 397 3.64 17.94 4.32
N VAL A 398 3.43 19.14 4.84
CA VAL A 398 2.50 19.38 5.95
C VAL A 398 1.43 20.35 5.48
N LEU A 399 0.17 20.03 5.73
CA LEU A 399 -0.91 21.01 5.65
C LEU A 399 -1.42 21.29 7.07
N ARG A 400 -1.35 22.57 7.45
CA ARG A 400 -1.96 23.07 8.67
C ARG A 400 -3.39 23.48 8.37
N LEU A 401 -4.31 23.05 9.20
CA LEU A 401 -5.71 23.40 9.10
C LEU A 401 -5.98 24.69 9.89
N PRO A 402 -6.91 25.54 9.45
CA PRO A 402 -7.24 26.77 10.16
C PRO A 402 -7.73 26.48 11.59
N GLN A 403 -7.17 27.16 12.59
CA GLN A 403 -7.50 26.96 14.00
C GLN A 403 -8.92 27.38 14.37
N ASP A 404 -9.55 28.22 13.55
CA ASP A 404 -10.94 28.66 13.65
C ASP A 404 -11.93 27.68 13.00
N SER A 405 -11.45 26.68 12.27
CA SER A 405 -12.28 25.64 11.65
C SER A 405 -12.25 24.34 12.44
N GLN A 406 -13.44 23.85 12.84
CA GLN A 406 -13.56 22.53 13.47
C GLN A 406 -13.65 21.45 12.38
N ILE A 407 -12.50 20.93 11.98
CA ILE A 407 -12.41 19.77 11.09
C ILE A 407 -12.39 18.51 11.96
N SER A 408 -13.44 17.68 11.86
CA SER A 408 -13.56 16.43 12.61
C SER A 408 -12.31 15.57 12.45
N GLY A 409 -11.75 15.04 13.53
CA GLY A 409 -10.73 14.01 13.39
C GLY A 409 -11.32 12.62 13.13
N PRO A 410 -10.45 11.63 12.90
CA PRO A 410 -10.85 10.23 12.73
C PRO A 410 -11.76 9.73 13.86
N LEU A 411 -11.32 9.81 15.12
CA LEU A 411 -12.10 9.36 16.28
C LEU A 411 -13.47 10.07 16.40
N GLN A 412 -13.54 11.37 16.11
CA GLN A 412 -14.82 12.10 16.12
C GLN A 412 -15.75 11.62 15.00
N THR A 413 -15.17 11.28 13.86
CA THR A 413 -15.91 10.77 12.70
C THR A 413 -16.43 9.36 12.97
N GLU A 414 -15.61 8.47 13.53
CA GLU A 414 -16.05 7.15 14.01
C GLU A 414 -17.19 7.28 15.04
N GLY A 415 -17.07 8.18 16.01
CA GLY A 415 -18.13 8.43 16.99
C GLY A 415 -19.44 8.91 16.36
N ARG A 416 -19.37 9.67 15.25
CA ARG A 416 -20.55 10.08 14.48
C ARG A 416 -21.15 8.92 13.68
N ILE A 417 -20.31 8.07 13.08
CA ILE A 417 -20.73 6.84 12.42
C ILE A 417 -21.46 5.94 13.41
N ASP A 418 -20.90 5.77 14.62
CA ASP A 418 -21.50 5.00 15.70
C ASP A 418 -22.78 5.64 16.24
N ALA A 419 -22.91 6.96 16.21
CA ALA A 419 -24.12 7.66 16.66
C ALA A 419 -25.27 7.62 15.63
N ASP A 420 -24.98 7.37 14.35
CA ASP A 420 -25.97 7.40 13.29
C ASP A 420 -27.00 6.27 13.42
N ALA A 421 -28.29 6.65 13.46
CA ALA A 421 -29.39 5.72 13.69
C ALA A 421 -29.59 4.72 12.54
N THR A 422 -29.34 5.15 11.30
CA THR A 422 -29.51 4.29 10.11
C THR A 422 -28.39 3.26 10.04
N ILE A 423 -27.16 3.68 10.33
CA ILE A 423 -26.00 2.78 10.39
C ILE A 423 -26.18 1.77 11.53
N LYS A 424 -26.55 2.22 12.74
CA LYS A 424 -26.85 1.33 13.87
C LYS A 424 -27.91 0.29 13.54
N GLN A 425 -28.99 0.69 12.87
CA GLN A 425 -30.04 -0.24 12.45
C GLN A 425 -29.50 -1.29 11.48
N GLN A 426 -28.72 -0.89 10.47
CA GLN A 426 -28.12 -1.84 9.53
C GLN A 426 -27.09 -2.75 10.19
N LEU A 427 -26.23 -2.25 11.08
CA LEU A 427 -25.27 -3.08 11.84
C LEU A 427 -25.99 -4.12 12.69
N SER A 428 -27.10 -3.75 13.34
CA SER A 428 -27.92 -4.68 14.13
C SER A 428 -28.53 -5.80 13.28
N LEU A 429 -28.78 -5.54 11.98
CA LEU A 429 -29.30 -6.53 11.03
C LEU A 429 -28.19 -7.40 10.43
N LEU A 430 -27.05 -6.81 10.08
CA LEU A 430 -25.92 -7.52 9.48
C LEU A 430 -25.21 -8.42 10.51
N CYS A 431 -25.13 -7.97 11.76
CA CYS A 431 -24.33 -8.57 12.81
C CYS A 431 -25.10 -8.56 14.15
N PRO A 432 -26.21 -9.30 14.26
CA PRO A 432 -26.98 -9.37 15.49
C PRO A 432 -26.14 -9.99 16.63
N GLN A 433 -26.26 -9.45 17.84
CA GLN A 433 -25.57 -9.98 19.02
C GLN A 433 -25.94 -11.46 19.26
N GLY A 434 -24.94 -12.34 19.36
CA GLY A 434 -25.15 -13.79 19.49
C GLY A 434 -25.56 -14.49 18.18
N GLY A 435 -25.55 -13.79 17.05
CA GLY A 435 -25.77 -14.35 15.73
C GLY A 435 -24.58 -15.15 15.19
N GLY A 436 -24.76 -15.71 13.99
CA GLY A 436 -23.73 -16.46 13.27
C GLY A 436 -22.74 -15.60 12.47
N SER A 437 -22.78 -14.28 12.61
CA SER A 437 -21.94 -13.32 11.88
C SER A 437 -21.37 -12.23 12.80
N GLN A 438 -20.20 -11.71 12.45
CA GLN A 438 -19.52 -10.61 13.12
C GLN A 438 -19.16 -9.52 12.12
N CYS A 439 -19.26 -8.26 12.55
CA CYS A 439 -18.93 -7.09 11.74
C CYS A 439 -17.57 -6.57 12.16
N PHE A 440 -16.74 -6.23 11.18
CA PHE A 440 -15.47 -5.57 11.37
C PHE A 440 -15.45 -4.31 10.54
N ARG A 441 -15.01 -3.21 11.13
CA ARG A 441 -14.69 -2.01 10.37
C ARG A 441 -13.23 -2.08 9.94
N GLY A 442 -12.94 -1.64 8.72
CA GLY A 442 -11.57 -1.42 8.26
C GLY A 442 -11.03 -0.07 8.73
N ASN A 443 -9.79 0.24 8.38
CA ASN A 443 -9.16 1.51 8.76
C ASN A 443 -9.90 2.71 8.13
N LEU A 444 -10.13 3.75 8.95
CA LEU A 444 -10.76 4.99 8.50
C LEU A 444 -9.75 5.86 7.73
N LEU A 445 -9.90 5.93 6.41
CA LEU A 445 -9.04 6.74 5.56
C LEU A 445 -9.55 8.17 5.46
N VAL A 446 -8.65 9.13 5.70
CA VAL A 446 -8.93 10.56 5.58
C VAL A 446 -8.36 11.08 4.26
N LEU A 447 -9.24 11.34 3.29
CA LEU A 447 -8.83 11.73 1.95
C LEU A 447 -9.06 13.23 1.72
N PRO A 448 -8.02 14.01 1.34
CA PRO A 448 -8.22 15.40 0.96
C PRO A 448 -8.97 15.50 -0.37
N VAL A 449 -10.03 16.29 -0.40
CA VAL A 449 -10.83 16.58 -1.61
C VAL A 449 -11.09 18.08 -1.69
N GLY A 450 -10.43 18.75 -2.64
CA GLY A 450 -10.47 20.22 -2.73
C GLY A 450 -9.94 20.86 -1.45
N ASN A 451 -10.80 21.62 -0.77
CA ASN A 451 -10.49 22.30 0.50
C ASN A 451 -11.13 21.60 1.72
N SER A 452 -11.59 20.35 1.58
CA SER A 452 -12.23 19.59 2.65
C SER A 452 -11.71 18.14 2.67
N PHE A 453 -12.30 17.32 3.54
CA PHE A 453 -11.97 15.90 3.69
C PHE A 453 -13.19 15.02 3.50
N VAL A 454 -12.97 13.88 2.85
CA VAL A 454 -13.91 12.76 2.81
C VAL A 454 -13.28 11.63 3.60
N TYR A 455 -14.04 11.05 4.52
CA TYR A 455 -13.62 9.90 5.31
C TYR A 455 -14.23 8.65 4.70
N VAL A 456 -13.43 7.61 4.54
CA VAL A 456 -13.82 6.37 3.86
C VAL A 456 -13.47 5.18 4.73
N GLU A 457 -14.44 4.29 4.92
CA GLU A 457 -14.29 3.10 5.75
C GLU A 457 -15.05 1.92 5.13
N GLY A 458 -14.41 0.76 5.05
CA GLY A 458 -15.05 -0.49 4.65
C GLY A 458 -15.70 -1.18 5.86
N LEU A 459 -16.88 -1.76 5.66
CA LEU A 459 -17.54 -2.61 6.64
C LEU A 459 -17.57 -4.05 6.13
N PHE A 460 -16.85 -4.91 6.83
CA PHE A 460 -16.71 -6.33 6.55
C PHE A 460 -17.64 -7.14 7.44
N VAL A 461 -18.22 -8.19 6.88
CA VAL A 461 -18.99 -9.19 7.63
C VAL A 461 -18.34 -10.54 7.44
N GLN A 462 -18.16 -11.26 8.54
CA GLN A 462 -17.54 -12.57 8.55
C GLN A 462 -18.45 -13.53 9.33
N ALA A 463 -18.66 -14.73 8.81
CA ALA A 463 -19.42 -15.74 9.53
C ALA A 463 -18.56 -16.37 10.66
N THR A 464 -19.17 -16.72 11.79
CA THR A 464 -18.43 -17.29 12.94
C THR A 464 -17.74 -18.62 12.59
N GLN A 465 -18.29 -19.37 11.64
CA GLN A 465 -17.76 -20.66 11.18
C GLN A 465 -16.86 -20.56 9.95
N SER A 466 -16.89 -19.45 9.21
CA SER A 466 -16.11 -19.26 7.98
C SER A 466 -15.25 -18.01 8.11
N LYS A 467 -13.93 -18.17 8.00
CA LYS A 467 -12.96 -17.08 8.20
C LYS A 467 -12.72 -16.23 6.94
N ILE A 468 -13.75 -16.02 6.13
CA ILE A 468 -13.68 -15.21 4.90
C ILE A 468 -14.45 -13.93 5.15
N PRO A 469 -13.77 -12.79 5.43
CA PRO A 469 -14.40 -11.48 5.46
C PRO A 469 -15.01 -11.09 4.11
N GLU A 470 -16.23 -10.55 4.14
CA GLU A 470 -16.89 -10.01 2.94
C GLU A 470 -17.16 -8.52 3.13
N LEU A 471 -16.71 -7.67 2.21
CA LEU A 471 -17.04 -6.25 2.19
C LEU A 471 -18.53 -6.08 1.84
N GLN A 472 -19.35 -5.79 2.86
CA GLN A 472 -20.80 -5.68 2.72
C GLN A 472 -21.25 -4.23 2.52
N ARG A 473 -20.56 -3.25 3.14
CA ARG A 473 -20.91 -1.83 3.01
C ARG A 473 -19.66 -0.96 2.93
N VAL A 474 -19.84 0.22 2.35
CA VAL A 474 -18.89 1.32 2.36
C VAL A 474 -19.53 2.49 3.07
N ILE A 475 -18.83 3.01 4.08
CA ILE A 475 -19.24 4.19 4.84
C ILE A 475 -18.44 5.37 4.32
N LEU A 476 -19.15 6.46 3.99
CA LEU A 476 -18.54 7.73 3.67
C LEU A 476 -19.03 8.80 4.63
N ALA A 477 -18.12 9.66 5.07
CA ALA A 477 -18.46 10.81 5.88
C ALA A 477 -17.84 12.10 5.36
N THR A 478 -18.52 13.20 5.65
CA THR A 478 -18.03 14.59 5.62
C THR A 478 -18.29 15.23 6.98
N GLN A 479 -17.92 16.50 7.15
CA GLN A 479 -18.15 17.25 8.40
C GLN A 479 -19.61 17.27 8.85
N GLY A 480 -20.58 17.29 7.93
CA GLY A 480 -22.01 17.40 8.27
C GLY A 480 -22.83 16.12 8.04
N ARG A 481 -22.32 15.16 7.26
CA ARG A 481 -23.13 14.03 6.78
C ARG A 481 -22.35 12.73 6.81
N VAL A 482 -23.04 11.66 7.20
CA VAL A 482 -22.54 10.27 7.13
C VAL A 482 -23.54 9.48 6.28
N VAL A 483 -23.03 8.61 5.42
CA VAL A 483 -23.83 7.70 4.60
C VAL A 483 -23.19 6.32 4.60
N MET A 484 -24.02 5.29 4.46
CA MET A 484 -23.57 3.91 4.28
C MET A 484 -24.33 3.28 3.13
N ALA A 485 -23.60 2.71 2.16
CA ALA A 485 -24.19 2.08 0.99
C ALA A 485 -23.43 0.80 0.61
N PRO A 486 -23.99 -0.08 -0.24
CA PRO A 486 -23.33 -1.32 -0.64
C PRO A 486 -22.03 -1.13 -1.44
N THR A 487 -21.88 -0.02 -2.16
CA THR A 487 -20.68 0.25 -2.97
C THR A 487 -20.17 1.67 -2.75
N PHE A 488 -18.88 1.90 -3.01
CA PHE A 488 -18.29 3.24 -2.94
C PHE A 488 -19.00 4.25 -3.84
N VAL A 489 -19.37 3.84 -5.06
CA VAL A 489 -20.10 4.71 -6.00
C VAL A 489 -21.48 5.06 -5.46
N ALA A 490 -22.24 4.08 -4.95
CA ALA A 490 -23.55 4.34 -4.36
C ALA A 490 -23.45 5.22 -3.09
N ALA A 491 -22.39 5.06 -2.30
CA ALA A 491 -22.13 5.90 -1.14
C ALA A 491 -21.81 7.34 -1.58
N LEU A 492 -21.04 7.52 -2.67
CA LEU A 492 -20.72 8.84 -3.22
C LEU A 492 -21.97 9.55 -3.73
N ASP A 493 -22.82 8.84 -4.49
CA ASP A 493 -24.10 9.36 -4.97
C ASP A 493 -25.04 9.71 -3.82
N ALA A 494 -25.06 8.90 -2.75
CA ALA A 494 -25.84 9.20 -1.55
C ALA A 494 -25.30 10.43 -0.80
N LEU A 495 -23.98 10.64 -0.81
CA LEU A 495 -23.32 11.74 -0.09
C LEU A 495 -23.51 13.09 -0.80
N PHE A 496 -23.31 13.13 -2.13
CA PHE A 496 -23.28 14.36 -2.93
C PHE A 496 -24.52 14.57 -3.83
N GLY A 497 -25.39 13.57 -3.97
CA GLY A 497 -26.54 13.59 -4.89
C GLY A 497 -26.24 12.90 -6.23
N ALA A 498 -27.27 12.30 -6.84
CA ALA A 498 -27.17 11.58 -8.10
C ALA A 498 -26.77 12.54 -9.24
N GLY A 499 -25.59 12.34 -9.83
CA GLY A 499 -25.07 13.15 -10.94
C GLY A 499 -23.58 13.55 -10.86
N THR A 500 -22.84 13.09 -9.85
CA THR A 500 -21.42 13.47 -9.63
C THR A 500 -20.39 12.42 -10.05
N THR A 501 -20.77 11.41 -10.83
CA THR A 501 -19.82 10.40 -11.32
C THR A 501 -18.87 11.01 -12.35
N PRO A 502 -17.54 10.91 -12.19
CA PRO A 502 -16.62 11.04 -13.31
C PRO A 502 -16.86 9.85 -14.24
N THR A 503 -17.19 10.12 -15.51
CA THR A 503 -17.33 9.10 -16.54
C THR A 503 -16.04 8.28 -16.66
N THR A 504 -16.13 6.99 -16.38
CA THR A 504 -15.11 6.01 -16.78
C THR A 504 -15.10 5.97 -18.32
N PRO A 505 -13.93 6.10 -18.99
CA PRO A 505 -13.88 5.97 -20.45
C PRO A 505 -14.00 4.49 -20.80
N THR A 506 -15.19 4.07 -21.23
CA THR A 506 -15.38 2.81 -21.95
C THR A 506 -15.20 3.09 -23.44
N GLN A 507 -14.44 2.23 -24.12
CA GLN A 507 -14.23 2.26 -25.57
C GLN A 507 -15.57 2.33 -26.33
N PRO A 508 -15.61 3.00 -27.51
CA PRO A 508 -16.85 3.22 -28.23
C PRO A 508 -17.31 1.95 -28.96
N PRO A 509 -18.57 1.51 -28.82
CA PRO A 509 -19.23 0.76 -29.87
C PRO A 509 -19.49 1.71 -31.04
N VAL A 510 -19.05 1.30 -32.23
CA VAL A 510 -19.41 1.94 -33.48
C VAL A 510 -20.91 1.73 -33.71
N THR A 511 -21.71 2.77 -33.49
CA THR A 511 -23.05 2.86 -34.07
C THR A 511 -23.30 4.28 -34.55
N THR A 512 -23.76 4.36 -35.78
CA THR A 512 -24.12 5.54 -36.57
C THR A 512 -25.06 6.47 -35.79
N PRO A 513 -24.86 7.80 -35.79
CA PRO A 513 -25.73 8.70 -35.03
C PRO A 513 -27.13 8.77 -35.66
N PRO A 514 -28.19 8.84 -34.85
CA PRO A 514 -29.50 9.27 -35.34
C PRO A 514 -29.44 10.75 -35.78
N PRO A 515 -30.35 11.21 -36.66
CA PRO A 515 -30.26 12.50 -37.35
C PRO A 515 -30.28 13.75 -36.45
N THR A 516 -30.53 13.57 -35.15
CA THR A 516 -30.76 14.64 -34.17
C THR A 516 -29.49 15.13 -33.47
N ALA A 517 -28.39 14.34 -33.48
CA ALA A 517 -27.18 14.66 -32.70
C ALA A 517 -26.36 15.83 -33.29
N GLY A 518 -26.34 15.99 -34.62
CA GLY A 518 -25.64 17.11 -35.27
C GLY A 518 -26.29 18.46 -35.00
N VAL A 519 -27.63 18.50 -35.02
CA VAL A 519 -28.41 19.73 -34.79
C VAL A 519 -28.23 20.25 -33.36
N ILE A 520 -28.16 19.36 -32.36
CA ILE A 520 -27.93 19.74 -30.97
C ILE A 520 -26.50 20.27 -30.77
N ALA A 521 -25.49 19.60 -31.37
CA ALA A 521 -24.10 20.05 -31.27
C ALA A 521 -23.90 21.44 -31.91
N ASP A 522 -24.55 21.71 -33.04
CA ASP A 522 -24.49 23.02 -33.70
C ASP A 522 -25.18 24.12 -32.89
N LEU A 523 -26.31 23.81 -32.23
CA LEU A 523 -27.02 24.76 -31.35
C LEU A 523 -26.23 25.09 -30.07
N VAL A 524 -25.56 24.10 -29.46
CA VAL A 524 -24.69 24.34 -28.29
C VAL A 524 -23.52 25.23 -28.67
N LYS A 525 -22.93 25.01 -29.86
CA LYS A 525 -21.83 25.84 -30.36
C LYS A 525 -22.28 27.27 -30.64
N ALA A 526 -23.40 27.45 -31.35
CA ALA A 526 -23.96 28.76 -31.66
C ALA A 526 -24.30 29.55 -30.38
N ALA A 527 -24.90 28.90 -29.37
CA ALA A 527 -25.17 29.52 -28.07
C ALA A 527 -23.88 29.95 -27.35
N SER A 528 -22.83 29.12 -27.36
CA SER A 528 -21.55 29.47 -26.76
C SER A 528 -20.88 30.65 -27.45
N ASP A 529 -20.91 30.68 -28.79
CA ASP A 529 -20.33 31.73 -29.62
C ASP A 529 -21.08 33.06 -29.41
N HIS A 530 -22.41 33.05 -29.39
CA HIS A 530 -23.23 34.25 -29.12
C HIS A 530 -22.99 34.80 -27.71
N TYR A 531 -22.81 33.94 -26.71
CA TYR A 531 -22.49 34.38 -25.35
C TYR A 531 -21.11 35.03 -25.27
N GLN A 532 -20.08 34.44 -25.88
CA GLN A 532 -18.73 35.02 -25.88
C GLN A 532 -18.69 36.37 -26.60
N GLN A 533 -19.33 36.45 -27.77
CA GLN A 533 -19.43 37.70 -28.52
C GLN A 533 -20.20 38.77 -27.74
N ALA A 534 -21.24 38.40 -26.99
CA ALA A 534 -21.96 39.32 -26.12
C ALA A 534 -21.04 39.86 -25.02
N GLN A 535 -20.23 39.02 -24.38
CA GLN A 535 -19.26 39.47 -23.38
C GLN A 535 -18.22 40.44 -23.96
N ASP A 536 -17.80 40.25 -25.21
CA ASP A 536 -16.86 41.15 -25.88
C ASP A 536 -17.52 42.45 -26.38
N ALA A 537 -18.79 42.43 -26.76
CA ALA A 537 -19.57 43.65 -27.00
C ALA A 537 -19.76 44.46 -25.71
N LEU A 538 -20.02 43.78 -24.58
CA LEU A 538 -20.15 44.40 -23.26
C LEU A 538 -18.83 45.07 -22.81
N LYS A 539 -17.68 44.40 -22.97
CA LYS A 539 -16.36 44.98 -22.69
C LYS A 539 -16.06 46.23 -23.51
N ARG A 540 -16.58 46.30 -24.74
CA ARG A 540 -16.43 47.46 -25.64
C ARG A 540 -17.52 48.52 -25.45
N SER A 541 -18.41 48.35 -24.44
CA SER A 541 -19.55 49.23 -24.16
C SER A 541 -20.51 49.40 -25.35
N ASP A 542 -20.59 48.41 -26.24
CA ASP A 542 -21.53 48.37 -27.36
C ASP A 542 -22.83 47.66 -26.94
N PHE A 543 -23.73 48.42 -26.32
CA PHE A 543 -24.98 47.90 -25.76
C PHE A 543 -25.99 47.47 -26.84
N ALA A 544 -25.91 48.03 -28.05
CA ALA A 544 -26.79 47.64 -29.15
C ALA A 544 -26.44 46.24 -29.67
N GLU A 545 -25.15 45.98 -29.86
CA GLU A 545 -24.66 44.67 -30.29
C GLU A 545 -24.79 43.61 -29.18
N TYR A 546 -24.57 44.00 -27.92
CA TYR A 546 -24.83 43.15 -26.76
C TYR A 546 -26.30 42.67 -26.71
N GLY A 547 -27.25 43.58 -26.87
CA GLY A 547 -28.68 43.24 -26.88
C GLY A 547 -29.06 42.32 -28.06
N ARG A 548 -28.45 42.53 -29.23
CA ARG A 548 -28.66 41.67 -30.41
C ARG A 548 -28.16 40.25 -30.18
N LEU A 549 -26.96 40.10 -29.60
CA LEU A 549 -26.32 38.80 -29.35
C LEU A 549 -27.01 38.02 -28.22
N LEU A 550 -27.52 38.70 -27.19
CA LEU A 550 -28.35 38.05 -26.17
C LEU A 550 -29.65 37.47 -26.76
N LYS A 551 -30.28 38.16 -27.70
CA LYS A 551 -31.49 37.66 -28.36
C LYS A 551 -31.22 36.43 -29.21
N LEU A 552 -30.07 36.38 -29.90
CA LEU A 552 -29.64 35.20 -30.65
C LEU A 552 -29.33 34.01 -29.75
N LEU A 553 -28.70 34.27 -28.59
CA LEU A 553 -28.49 33.27 -27.56
C LEU A 553 -29.82 32.70 -27.04
N GLU A 554 -30.81 33.56 -26.76
CA GLU A 554 -32.16 33.13 -26.34
C GLU A 554 -32.84 32.26 -27.41
N ASP A 555 -32.73 32.63 -28.68
CA ASP A 555 -33.27 31.86 -29.81
C ASP A 555 -32.60 30.48 -29.94
N ASP A 556 -31.29 30.39 -29.74
CA ASP A 556 -30.55 29.13 -29.79
C ASP A 556 -30.89 28.23 -28.59
N LEU A 557 -31.06 28.80 -27.39
CA LEU A 557 -31.50 28.07 -26.21
C LEU A 557 -32.95 27.58 -26.34
N ALA A 558 -33.83 28.36 -26.98
CA ALA A 558 -35.20 27.94 -27.26
C ALA A 558 -35.26 26.76 -28.24
N LYS A 559 -34.44 26.81 -29.31
CA LYS A 559 -34.29 25.68 -30.25
C LYS A 559 -33.66 24.46 -29.58
N LEU A 560 -32.70 24.67 -28.66
CA LEU A 560 -32.09 23.60 -27.90
C LEU A 560 -33.13 22.88 -27.02
N ARG A 561 -33.93 23.64 -26.26
CA ARG A 561 -35.02 23.09 -25.42
C ARG A 561 -36.02 22.29 -26.23
N ALA A 562 -36.45 22.82 -27.39
CA ALA A 562 -37.33 22.11 -28.31
C ALA A 562 -36.71 20.82 -28.88
N ALA A 563 -35.40 20.81 -29.15
CA ALA A 563 -34.67 19.64 -29.63
C ALA A 563 -34.41 18.59 -28.54
N THR A 564 -34.33 18.99 -27.27
CA THR A 564 -34.08 18.11 -26.13
C THR A 564 -35.34 17.69 -25.36
N GLY A 565 -36.52 18.20 -25.73
CA GLY A 565 -37.80 17.89 -25.08
C GLY A 565 -37.96 18.47 -23.67
N GLN A 566 -37.31 19.62 -23.39
CA GLN A 566 -37.38 20.33 -22.11
C GLN A 566 -38.24 21.58 -22.17
#